data_AF-E2Q5N5-F1
#
_entry.id   AF-E2Q5N5-F1
#
_cell.length_a   1.000
_cell.length_b   1.000
_cell.length_c   1.000
_cell.angle_alpha   90.00
_cell.angle_beta   90.00
_cell.angle_gamma   90.00
#
_symmetry.space_group_name_H-M   'P 1'
#
loop_
_entity.id
_entity.type
_entity.pdbx_description
1 polymer ?
#
loop_
_entity_poly.entity_id
_entity_poly.type
_entity_poly.pdbx_seq_one_letter_code
_entity_poly.pdbx_strand_id
1 'polypeptide(L)'
;MSTQRHDGGLLGAYVLGVLDTDESRAVEDHLAGCTRCREETRALRELETSLGEVPPEIFLDGPPQGGDLMLQRTLRQARQERRGAEWRRRSALAAVAVVAAAAVLGAGVAIGRTTAGGDGAPPVAVPTVTVTPTPPAPPPGVVLASARDTGTGAHMAVRMTPAHQWVRVNVAVTGVPAGELCRLIVVTKDGERRVAGGWRVGSAEKGANLDGSAAVAREDVAAVVVENEAGKSYVTTPIRV
;
A
#
# COMPACT_ATOMS: atom_id res chain seq x y z
N MET A 1 33.15 35.61 -37.55
CA MET A 1 32.39 36.11 -36.39
C MET A 1 31.76 34.91 -35.71
N SER A 2 32.49 34.30 -34.79
CA SER A 2 32.06 33.08 -34.10
C SER A 2 31.04 33.44 -33.04
N THR A 3 29.87 32.80 -33.13
CA THR A 3 28.84 32.77 -32.10
C THR A 3 29.42 32.19 -30.80
N GLN A 4 30.00 33.05 -29.96
CA GLN A 4 30.42 32.70 -28.61
C GLN A 4 29.18 32.29 -27.81
N ARG A 5 28.99 30.98 -27.62
CA ARG A 5 27.97 30.47 -26.72
C ARG A 5 28.39 30.83 -25.30
N HIS A 6 27.64 31.72 -24.67
CA HIS A 6 27.67 31.95 -23.24
C HIS A 6 27.03 30.74 -22.56
N ASP A 7 27.84 29.73 -22.24
CA ASP A 7 27.36 28.56 -21.53
C ASP A 7 27.32 28.87 -20.02
N GLY A 8 26.16 29.32 -19.54
CA GLY A 8 25.97 29.69 -18.13
C GLY A 8 26.20 28.54 -17.15
N GLY A 9 26.15 27.28 -17.61
CA GLY A 9 26.47 26.12 -16.79
C GLY A 9 27.93 26.07 -16.34
N LEU A 10 28.86 26.49 -17.22
CA LEU A 10 30.29 26.53 -16.91
C LEU A 10 30.64 27.66 -15.93
N LEU A 11 29.93 28.79 -15.97
CA LEU A 11 30.16 29.90 -15.03
C LEU A 11 29.76 29.53 -13.59
N GLY A 12 28.64 28.81 -13.42
CA GLY A 12 28.23 28.30 -12.11
C GLY A 12 29.24 27.31 -11.53
N ALA A 13 29.70 26.36 -12.35
CA ALA A 13 30.72 25.40 -11.95
C ALA A 13 32.08 26.06 -11.62
N TYR A 14 32.44 27.11 -12.38
CA TYR A 14 33.63 27.91 -12.11
C TYR A 14 33.55 28.65 -10.77
N VAL A 15 32.40 29.29 -10.47
CA VAL A 15 32.20 30.00 -9.18
C VAL A 15 32.27 29.04 -8.00
N LEU A 16 31.68 27.85 -8.12
CA LEU A 16 31.72 26.81 -7.07
C LEU A 16 33.08 26.08 -6.97
N GLY A 17 34.04 26.37 -7.85
CA GLY A 17 35.37 25.77 -7.84
C GLY A 17 35.40 24.28 -8.16
N VAL A 18 34.43 23.77 -8.94
CA VAL A 18 34.30 22.34 -9.27
C VAL A 18 34.82 21.97 -10.68
N LEU A 19 35.27 22.95 -11.46
CA LEU A 19 35.87 22.72 -12.78
C LEU A 19 37.30 22.18 -12.65
N ASP A 20 37.75 21.45 -13.67
CA ASP A 20 39.16 21.09 -13.77
C ASP A 20 40.04 22.29 -14.16
N THR A 21 41.36 22.09 -14.18
CA THR A 21 42.31 23.19 -14.44
C THR A 21 42.22 23.72 -15.88
N ASP A 22 41.93 22.86 -16.86
CA ASP A 22 41.88 23.25 -18.26
C ASP A 22 40.55 23.95 -18.59
N GLU A 23 39.45 23.47 -18.01
CA GLU A 23 38.14 24.12 -18.06
C GLU A 23 38.15 25.49 -17.38
N SER A 24 38.80 25.60 -16.21
CA SER A 24 38.94 26.88 -15.49
C SER A 24 39.70 27.92 -16.33
N ARG A 25 40.80 27.53 -16.98
CA ARG A 25 41.55 28.41 -17.88
C ARG A 25 40.72 28.86 -19.07
N ALA A 26 39.95 27.96 -19.67
CA ALA A 26 39.08 28.30 -20.80
C ALA A 26 38.02 29.34 -20.41
N VAL A 27 37.48 29.24 -19.18
CA VAL A 27 36.54 30.24 -18.63
C VAL A 27 37.25 31.56 -18.36
N GLU A 28 38.44 31.55 -17.74
CA GLU A 28 39.24 32.76 -17.48
C GLU A 28 39.58 33.54 -18.76
N ASP A 29 40.02 32.83 -19.80
CA ASP A 29 40.30 33.40 -21.13
C ASP A 29 39.05 34.05 -21.73
N HIS A 30 37.89 33.42 -21.58
CA HIS A 30 36.61 33.99 -22.02
C HIS A 30 36.21 35.23 -21.20
N LEU A 31 36.42 35.19 -19.88
CA LEU A 31 36.15 36.31 -18.97
C LEU A 31 37.03 37.52 -19.25
N ALA A 32 38.24 37.35 -19.81
CA ALA A 32 39.06 38.47 -20.26
C ALA A 32 38.37 39.27 -21.39
N GLY A 33 37.68 38.58 -22.30
CA GLY A 33 37.04 39.17 -23.48
C GLY A 33 35.58 39.57 -23.33
N CYS A 34 34.85 39.06 -22.33
CA CYS A 34 33.39 39.23 -22.23
C CYS A 34 32.94 39.98 -20.97
N THR A 35 32.39 41.19 -21.12
CA THR A 35 31.81 41.97 -20.00
C THR A 35 30.61 41.27 -19.37
N ARG A 36 29.70 40.73 -20.19
CA ARG A 36 28.47 40.06 -19.74
C ARG A 36 28.78 38.87 -18.81
N CYS A 37 29.71 38.01 -19.17
CA CYS A 37 30.07 36.85 -18.34
C CYS A 37 30.79 37.27 -17.05
N ARG A 38 31.51 38.41 -17.04
CA ARG A 38 32.07 38.97 -15.79
C ARG A 38 30.99 39.46 -14.83
N GLU A 39 29.96 40.13 -15.35
CA GLU A 39 28.80 40.57 -14.56
C GLU A 39 28.03 39.38 -13.98
N GLU A 40 27.82 38.34 -14.79
CA GLU A 40 27.16 37.10 -14.37
C GLU A 40 27.95 36.36 -13.29
N THR A 41 29.27 36.22 -13.46
CA THR A 41 30.18 35.62 -12.45
C THR A 41 30.14 36.40 -11.14
N ARG A 42 30.08 37.74 -11.20
CA ARG A 42 29.97 38.59 -10.01
C ARG A 42 28.64 38.34 -9.28
N ALA A 43 27.52 38.33 -10.00
CA ALA A 43 26.21 38.07 -9.41
C ALA A 43 26.14 36.68 -8.74
N LEU A 44 26.74 35.66 -9.36
CA LEU A 44 26.82 34.31 -8.81
C LEU A 44 27.65 34.24 -7.51
N ARG A 45 28.79 34.96 -7.43
CA ARG A 45 29.61 35.05 -6.20
C ARG A 45 28.90 35.79 -5.06
N GLU A 46 28.13 36.82 -5.38
CA GLU A 46 27.32 37.54 -4.40
C GLU A 46 26.22 36.62 -3.82
N LEU A 47 25.60 35.78 -4.66
CA LEU A 47 24.65 34.76 -4.23
C LEU A 47 25.32 33.67 -3.39
N GLU A 48 26.47 33.15 -3.81
CA GLU A 48 27.25 32.17 -3.03
C GLU A 48 27.57 32.70 -1.63
N THR A 49 28.04 33.94 -1.53
CA THR A 49 28.33 34.58 -0.24
C THR A 49 27.08 34.66 0.63
N SER A 50 25.95 35.04 0.06
CA SER A 50 24.66 35.12 0.77
C SER A 50 24.16 33.74 1.24
N LEU A 51 24.42 32.69 0.46
CA LEU A 51 24.10 31.31 0.81
C LEU A 51 25.10 30.69 1.77
N GLY A 52 26.35 31.18 1.82
CA GLY A 52 27.41 30.70 2.70
C GLY A 52 27.25 31.14 4.15
N GLU A 53 26.38 32.11 4.44
CA GLU A 53 25.99 32.53 5.79
C GLU A 53 25.02 31.52 6.46
N VAL A 54 25.29 30.21 6.34
CA VAL A 54 24.56 29.19 7.09
C VAL A 54 25.17 29.10 8.49
N PRO A 55 24.42 29.43 9.55
CA PRO A 55 24.90 29.27 10.91
C PRO A 55 25.24 27.79 11.19
N PRO A 56 26.31 27.49 11.95
CA PRO A 56 26.68 26.12 12.31
C PRO A 56 25.53 25.36 12.99
N GLU A 57 24.54 26.06 13.55
CA GLU A 57 23.33 25.51 14.17
C GLU A 57 22.34 24.88 13.17
N ILE A 58 22.47 25.14 11.86
CA ILE A 58 21.67 24.48 10.81
C ILE A 58 22.35 23.18 10.34
N PHE A 59 23.66 23.03 10.55
CA PHE A 59 24.41 21.79 10.36
C PHE A 59 24.20 20.82 11.55
N LEU A 60 22.98 20.78 12.10
CA LEU A 60 22.60 19.71 13.02
C LEU A 60 22.58 18.40 12.24
N ASP A 61 23.56 17.54 12.52
CA ASP A 61 23.65 16.18 12.01
C ASP A 61 22.41 15.38 12.46
N GLY A 62 21.38 15.43 11.64
CA GLY A 62 20.20 14.59 11.77
C GLY A 62 19.07 15.17 12.63
N PRO A 63 17.91 14.49 12.60
CA PRO A 63 16.73 14.89 13.37
C PRO A 63 17.08 15.05 14.86
N PRO A 64 16.41 15.98 15.56
CA PRO A 64 16.68 16.24 16.98
C PRO A 64 16.66 14.94 17.79
N GLN A 65 17.48 14.85 18.83
CA GLN A 65 17.55 13.68 19.70
C GLN A 65 16.14 13.34 20.24
N GLY A 66 15.59 12.20 19.83
CA GLY A 66 14.22 11.77 20.16
C GLY A 66 13.12 12.16 19.16
N GLY A 67 13.47 12.73 18.00
CA GLY A 67 12.55 13.05 16.90
C GLY A 67 11.75 11.83 16.43
N ASP A 68 12.36 10.65 16.42
CA ASP A 68 11.69 9.40 16.08
C ASP A 68 10.59 9.02 17.08
N LEU A 69 10.81 9.24 18.37
CA LEU A 69 9.82 8.95 19.40
C LEU A 69 8.63 9.92 19.32
N MET A 70 8.92 11.20 19.07
CA MET A 70 7.89 12.21 18.79
C MET A 70 7.08 11.83 17.54
N LEU A 71 7.75 11.52 16.43
CA LEU A 71 7.09 11.09 15.19
C LEU A 71 6.23 9.83 15.40
N GLN A 72 6.77 8.81 16.07
CA GLN A 72 6.01 7.59 16.37
C GLN A 72 4.79 7.87 17.25
N ARG A 73 4.92 8.73 18.26
CA ARG A 73 3.80 9.12 19.13
C ARG A 73 2.72 9.84 18.30
N THR A 74 3.10 10.80 17.48
CA THR A 74 2.17 11.56 16.62
C THR A 74 1.46 10.64 15.62
N LEU A 75 2.19 9.72 14.99
CA LEU A 75 1.60 8.74 14.07
C LEU A 75 0.66 7.76 14.78
N ARG A 76 0.98 7.32 16.01
CA ARG A 76 0.08 6.49 16.82
C ARG A 76 -1.19 7.25 17.19
N GLN A 77 -1.06 8.50 17.61
CA GLN A 77 -2.19 9.35 17.97
C GLN A 77 -3.12 9.58 16.76
N ALA A 78 -2.57 9.97 15.61
CA ALA A 78 -3.34 10.17 14.38
C ALA A 78 -4.10 8.90 13.94
N ARG A 79 -3.48 7.71 14.08
CA ARG A 79 -4.14 6.42 13.80
C ARG A 79 -5.25 6.11 14.81
N GLN A 80 -5.08 6.43 16.08
CA GLN A 80 -6.10 6.21 17.12
C GLN A 80 -7.32 7.12 16.90
N GLU A 81 -7.09 8.40 16.58
CA GLU A 81 -8.16 9.35 16.27
C GLU A 81 -8.98 8.91 15.05
N ARG A 82 -8.30 8.49 13.97
CA ARG A 82 -8.98 7.95 12.78
C ARG A 82 -9.78 6.67 13.09
N ARG A 83 -9.20 5.72 13.82
CA ARG A 83 -9.90 4.49 14.24
C ARG A 83 -11.11 4.78 15.11
N GLY A 84 -11.02 5.74 16.04
CA GLY A 84 -12.13 6.16 16.88
C GLY A 84 -13.27 6.78 16.08
N ALA A 85 -12.95 7.65 15.11
CA ALA A 85 -13.94 8.26 14.22
C ALA A 85 -14.62 7.21 13.31
N GLU A 86 -13.85 6.30 12.73
CA GLU A 86 -14.37 5.22 11.89
C GLU A 86 -15.24 4.24 12.68
N TRP A 87 -14.83 3.86 13.90
CA TRP A 87 -15.59 2.97 14.75
C TRP A 87 -16.92 3.59 15.18
N ARG A 88 -16.93 4.87 15.57
CA ARG A 88 -18.15 5.63 15.88
C ARG A 88 -19.11 5.71 14.69
N ARG A 89 -18.59 5.93 13.48
CA ARG A 89 -19.41 5.93 12.24
C ARG A 89 -20.00 4.56 11.97
N ARG A 90 -19.20 3.49 12.07
CA ARG A 90 -19.68 2.11 11.88
C ARG A 90 -20.70 1.70 12.93
N SER A 91 -20.51 2.09 14.20
CA SER A 91 -21.47 1.80 15.27
C SER A 91 -22.78 2.56 15.08
N ALA A 92 -22.74 3.82 14.63
CA ALA A 92 -23.93 4.58 14.30
C ALA A 92 -24.72 3.93 13.15
N LEU A 93 -24.03 3.52 12.07
CA LEU A 93 -24.67 2.80 10.96
C LEU A 93 -25.25 1.45 11.39
N ALA A 94 -24.56 0.71 12.24
CA ALA A 94 -25.06 -0.55 12.78
C ALA A 94 -26.32 -0.34 13.64
N ALA A 95 -26.35 0.69 14.48
CA ALA A 95 -27.52 1.04 15.28
C ALA A 95 -28.73 1.39 14.40
N VAL A 96 -28.53 2.18 13.34
CA VAL A 96 -29.60 2.51 12.37
C VAL A 96 -30.12 1.25 11.67
N ALA A 97 -29.24 0.33 11.27
CA ALA A 97 -29.64 -0.93 10.64
C ALA A 97 -30.49 -1.82 11.58
N VAL A 98 -30.12 -1.89 12.88
CA VAL A 98 -30.89 -2.63 13.89
C VAL A 98 -32.29 -2.03 14.07
N VAL A 99 -32.41 -0.70 14.15
CA VAL A 99 -33.71 -0.02 14.28
C VAL A 99 -34.58 -0.25 13.03
N ALA A 100 -34.00 -0.19 11.83
CA ALA A 100 -34.71 -0.47 10.59
C ALA A 100 -35.21 -1.92 10.52
N ALA A 101 -34.38 -2.89 10.91
CA ALA A 101 -34.77 -4.30 10.96
C ALA A 101 -35.90 -4.54 11.98
N ALA A 102 -35.84 -3.92 13.16
CA ALA A 102 -36.91 -3.99 14.15
C ALA A 102 -38.22 -3.36 13.65
N ALA A 103 -38.16 -2.25 12.91
CA ALA A 103 -39.34 -1.62 12.31
C ALA A 103 -39.98 -2.49 11.23
N VAL A 104 -39.18 -3.13 10.36
CA VAL A 104 -39.68 -4.07 9.34
C VAL A 104 -40.33 -5.31 9.98
N LEU A 105 -39.69 -5.88 11.01
CA LEU A 105 -40.26 -7.02 11.75
C LEU A 105 -41.53 -6.63 12.51
N GLY A 106 -41.56 -5.45 13.14
CA GLY A 106 -42.74 -4.92 13.84
C GLY A 106 -43.91 -4.64 12.90
N ALA A 107 -43.65 -4.03 11.73
CA ALA A 107 -44.65 -3.80 10.69
C ALA A 107 -45.18 -5.12 10.12
N GLY A 108 -44.30 -6.11 9.88
CA GLY A 108 -44.71 -7.44 9.42
C GLY A 108 -45.62 -8.17 10.41
N VAL A 109 -45.35 -8.07 11.71
CA VAL A 109 -46.19 -8.68 12.77
C VAL A 109 -47.53 -7.95 12.91
N ALA A 110 -47.58 -6.63 12.76
CA ALA A 110 -48.82 -5.86 12.80
C ALA A 110 -49.73 -6.20 11.60
N ILE A 111 -49.17 -6.24 10.39
CA ILE A 111 -49.89 -6.60 9.15
C ILE A 111 -50.38 -8.05 9.21
N GLY A 112 -49.58 -8.97 9.75
CA GLY A 112 -49.96 -10.37 9.93
C GLY A 112 -51.04 -10.62 10.99
N ARG A 113 -51.22 -9.71 11.94
CA ARG A 113 -52.29 -9.81 12.95
C ARG A 113 -53.61 -9.18 12.51
N THR A 114 -53.58 -8.22 11.59
CA THR A 114 -54.81 -7.62 11.04
C THR A 114 -55.47 -8.45 9.93
N THR A 115 -54.79 -9.46 9.39
CA THR A 115 -55.32 -10.33 8.32
C THR A 115 -55.73 -11.73 8.80
N ALA A 116 -55.52 -12.06 10.08
CA ALA A 116 -55.84 -13.36 10.67
C ALA A 116 -57.25 -13.42 11.30
N GLY A 117 -58.25 -12.88 10.58
CA GLY A 117 -59.65 -12.97 10.96
C GLY A 117 -60.53 -13.10 9.72
N GLY A 118 -60.71 -14.32 9.23
CA GLY A 118 -61.61 -14.61 8.11
C GLY A 118 -61.47 -16.05 7.62
N ASP A 119 -62.43 -16.88 8.00
CA ASP A 119 -62.59 -18.29 7.63
C ASP A 119 -62.67 -18.51 6.10
N GLY A 120 -61.99 -19.55 5.59
CA GLY A 120 -62.17 -20.06 4.23
C GLY A 120 -61.07 -21.02 3.76
N ALA A 121 -61.45 -22.28 3.47
CA ALA A 121 -60.63 -23.42 3.07
C ALA A 121 -59.83 -23.25 1.74
N PRO A 122 -58.88 -24.15 1.40
CA PRO A 122 -57.59 -23.83 0.74
C PRO A 122 -57.57 -23.98 -0.79
N PRO A 123 -56.54 -23.43 -1.47
CA PRO A 123 -56.01 -24.05 -2.68
C PRO A 123 -54.54 -24.48 -2.52
N VAL A 124 -54.35 -25.77 -2.78
CA VAL A 124 -53.14 -26.53 -3.15
C VAL A 124 -51.85 -25.72 -3.35
N ALA A 125 -50.85 -26.05 -2.53
CA ALA A 125 -49.48 -25.57 -2.67
C ALA A 125 -48.79 -26.17 -3.91
N VAL A 126 -48.36 -25.30 -4.82
CA VAL A 126 -47.35 -25.62 -5.85
C VAL A 126 -46.00 -25.19 -5.27
N PRO A 127 -44.94 -26.02 -5.31
CA PRO A 127 -43.65 -25.66 -4.72
C PRO A 127 -42.98 -24.58 -5.57
N THR A 128 -43.01 -23.33 -5.11
CA THR A 128 -42.12 -22.29 -5.64
C THR A 128 -40.72 -22.53 -5.05
N VAL A 129 -39.82 -23.02 -5.91
CA VAL A 129 -38.39 -23.15 -5.61
C VAL A 129 -37.87 -21.79 -5.16
N THR A 130 -37.49 -21.70 -3.89
CA THR A 130 -36.78 -20.53 -3.35
C THR A 130 -35.42 -20.48 -4.03
N VAL A 131 -35.25 -19.51 -4.94
CA VAL A 131 -33.94 -19.22 -5.53
C VAL A 131 -33.07 -18.63 -4.43
N THR A 132 -32.15 -19.42 -3.90
CA THR A 132 -31.02 -18.94 -3.10
C THR A 132 -30.27 -17.89 -3.92
N PRO A 133 -30.04 -16.66 -3.42
CA PRO A 133 -29.27 -15.68 -4.17
C PRO A 133 -27.83 -16.19 -4.34
N THR A 134 -27.49 -16.58 -5.56
CA THR A 134 -26.13 -16.91 -5.99
C THR A 134 -25.20 -15.73 -5.67
N PRO A 135 -24.08 -15.93 -4.95
CA PRO A 135 -23.11 -14.88 -4.69
C PRO A 135 -22.66 -14.23 -6.01
N PRO A 136 -22.51 -12.90 -6.09
CA PRO A 136 -22.09 -12.23 -7.31
C PRO A 136 -20.75 -12.82 -7.79
N ALA A 137 -20.73 -13.24 -9.05
CA ALA A 137 -19.53 -13.79 -9.68
C ALA A 137 -18.37 -12.76 -9.55
N PRO A 138 -17.15 -13.19 -9.18
CA PRO A 138 -16.02 -12.28 -9.09
C PRO A 138 -15.73 -11.65 -10.46
N PRO A 139 -15.22 -10.41 -10.50
CA PRO A 139 -14.89 -9.74 -11.76
C PRO A 139 -13.92 -10.60 -12.59
N PRO A 140 -14.02 -10.54 -13.93
CA PRO A 140 -13.22 -11.39 -14.81
C PRO A 140 -11.73 -11.24 -14.51
N GLY A 141 -11.03 -12.37 -14.39
CA GLY A 141 -9.60 -12.43 -14.14
C GLY A 141 -9.18 -12.64 -12.68
N VAL A 142 -10.10 -12.56 -11.71
CA VAL A 142 -9.79 -12.88 -10.31
C VAL A 142 -9.59 -14.38 -10.12
N VAL A 143 -8.46 -14.77 -9.54
CA VAL A 143 -8.14 -16.16 -9.21
C VAL A 143 -8.29 -16.36 -7.70
N LEU A 144 -9.02 -17.40 -7.31
CA LEU A 144 -9.15 -17.83 -5.92
C LEU A 144 -8.42 -19.17 -5.77
N ALA A 145 -7.53 -19.25 -4.79
CA ALA A 145 -6.81 -20.46 -4.46
C ALA A 145 -6.76 -20.64 -2.96
N SER A 146 -6.67 -21.88 -2.48
CA SER A 146 -6.49 -22.16 -1.08
C SER A 146 -5.67 -23.43 -0.91
N ALA A 147 -4.83 -23.45 0.11
CA ALA A 147 -4.02 -24.61 0.47
C ALA A 147 -3.88 -24.72 1.99
N ARG A 148 -3.63 -25.94 2.45
CA ARG A 148 -3.30 -26.25 3.84
C ARG A 148 -2.03 -27.07 3.85
N ASP A 149 -1.09 -26.68 4.71
CA ASP A 149 0.11 -27.45 4.98
C ASP A 149 -0.15 -28.40 6.17
N THR A 150 0.13 -29.69 5.97
CA THR A 150 -0.10 -30.73 6.98
C THR A 150 1.02 -30.83 8.02
N GLY A 151 2.21 -30.32 7.72
CA GLY A 151 3.36 -30.33 8.63
C GLY A 151 3.33 -29.17 9.62
N THR A 152 2.88 -28.00 9.18
CA THR A 152 2.78 -26.80 10.04
C THR A 152 1.36 -26.56 10.57
N GLY A 153 0.35 -27.16 9.93
CA GLY A 153 -1.07 -26.89 10.21
C GLY A 153 -1.55 -25.54 9.68
N ALA A 154 -0.70 -24.79 8.97
CA ALA A 154 -1.07 -23.49 8.41
C ALA A 154 -2.04 -23.64 7.23
N HIS A 155 -3.02 -22.74 7.16
CA HIS A 155 -3.96 -22.67 6.05
C HIS A 155 -3.91 -21.28 5.44
N MET A 156 -3.93 -21.22 4.10
CA MET A 156 -3.91 -19.97 3.36
C MET A 156 -4.96 -19.97 2.26
N ALA A 157 -5.77 -18.91 2.23
CA ALA A 157 -6.65 -18.57 1.12
C ALA A 157 -6.13 -17.31 0.43
N VAL A 158 -6.03 -17.34 -0.89
CA VAL A 158 -5.49 -16.28 -1.74
C VAL A 158 -6.56 -15.85 -2.72
N ARG A 159 -6.77 -14.55 -2.82
CA ARG A 159 -7.49 -13.88 -3.90
C ARG A 159 -6.51 -13.03 -4.68
N MET A 160 -6.26 -13.40 -5.92
CA MET A 160 -5.38 -12.67 -6.82
C MET A 160 -6.20 -11.91 -7.85
N THR A 161 -5.98 -10.61 -7.97
CA THR A 161 -6.61 -9.73 -8.95
C THR A 161 -5.55 -9.21 -9.92
N PRO A 162 -5.70 -9.42 -11.24
CA PRO A 162 -4.75 -8.96 -12.23
C PRO A 162 -4.79 -7.45 -12.41
N ALA A 163 -3.65 -6.87 -12.73
CA ALA A 163 -3.47 -5.50 -13.17
C ALA A 163 -2.39 -5.45 -14.28
N HIS A 164 -2.16 -4.29 -14.89
CA HIS A 164 -1.23 -4.15 -16.01
C HIS A 164 0.22 -4.39 -15.57
N GLN A 165 0.79 -5.56 -15.88
CA GLN A 165 2.15 -6.01 -15.53
C GLN A 165 2.42 -6.18 -14.02
N TRP A 166 1.37 -6.32 -13.21
CA TRP A 166 1.49 -6.66 -11.79
C TRP A 166 0.20 -7.31 -11.28
N VAL A 167 0.26 -7.94 -10.11
CA VAL A 167 -0.91 -8.55 -9.46
C VAL A 167 -1.13 -7.98 -8.07
N ARG A 168 -2.40 -7.79 -7.71
CA ARG A 168 -2.83 -7.57 -6.32
C ARG A 168 -3.18 -8.92 -5.70
N VAL A 169 -2.71 -9.16 -4.49
CA VAL A 169 -3.02 -10.37 -3.72
C VAL A 169 -3.65 -9.99 -2.39
N ASN A 170 -4.80 -10.54 -2.10
CA ASN A 170 -5.41 -10.54 -0.77
C ASN A 170 -5.27 -11.95 -0.19
N VAL A 171 -4.69 -12.07 0.99
CA VAL A 171 -4.33 -13.35 1.58
C VAL A 171 -4.83 -13.43 3.01
N ALA A 172 -5.63 -14.45 3.28
CA ALA A 172 -6.03 -14.84 4.62
C ALA A 172 -5.24 -16.08 5.04
N VAL A 173 -4.46 -15.97 6.10
CA VAL A 173 -3.59 -17.04 6.60
C VAL A 173 -3.84 -17.30 8.08
N THR A 174 -3.96 -18.57 8.46
CA THR A 174 -4.17 -19.05 9.84
C THR A 174 -3.20 -20.18 10.16
N GLY A 175 -3.02 -20.50 11.44
CA GLY A 175 -2.17 -21.61 11.90
C GLY A 175 -0.67 -21.31 11.97
N VAL A 176 -0.26 -20.06 11.69
CA VAL A 176 1.14 -19.63 11.87
C VAL A 176 1.35 -19.21 13.34
N PRO A 177 2.47 -19.59 14.00
CA PRO A 177 2.74 -19.23 15.39
C PRO A 177 2.72 -17.71 15.64
N ALA A 178 2.16 -17.30 16.78
CA ALA A 178 2.13 -15.89 17.17
C ALA A 178 3.53 -15.33 17.45
N GLY A 179 3.75 -14.07 17.12
CA GLY A 179 5.02 -13.38 17.30
C GLY A 179 5.99 -13.50 16.12
N GLU A 180 5.78 -14.46 15.22
CA GLU A 180 6.59 -14.64 14.00
C GLU A 180 6.51 -13.42 13.06
N LEU A 181 7.66 -13.04 12.50
CA LEU A 181 7.75 -12.07 11.41
C LEU A 181 7.71 -12.84 10.09
N CYS A 182 6.58 -12.73 9.39
CA CYS A 182 6.33 -13.43 8.15
C CYS A 182 6.36 -12.50 6.94
N ARG A 183 6.71 -13.07 5.79
CA ARG A 183 6.70 -12.43 4.47
C ARG A 183 5.78 -13.21 3.56
N LEU A 184 5.05 -12.46 2.74
CA LEU A 184 4.26 -12.97 1.64
C LEU A 184 5.10 -12.89 0.37
N ILE A 185 5.23 -14.01 -0.33
CA ILE A 185 6.07 -14.11 -1.53
C ILE A 185 5.24 -14.67 -2.67
N VAL A 186 5.31 -14.01 -3.81
CA VAL A 186 4.79 -14.49 -5.09
C VAL A 186 5.96 -15.12 -5.84
N VAL A 187 5.80 -16.37 -6.23
CA VAL A 187 6.79 -17.14 -6.98
C VAL A 187 6.36 -17.20 -8.45
N THR A 188 7.26 -16.84 -9.35
CA THR A 188 7.01 -16.91 -10.79
C THR A 188 7.20 -18.32 -11.33
N LYS A 189 6.73 -18.59 -12.55
CA LYS A 189 6.96 -19.87 -13.26
C LYS A 189 8.45 -20.15 -13.50
N ASP A 190 9.26 -19.10 -13.62
CA ASP A 190 10.72 -19.18 -13.76
C ASP A 190 11.44 -19.37 -12.41
N GLY A 191 10.70 -19.44 -11.31
CA GLY A 191 11.23 -19.66 -9.97
C GLY A 191 11.68 -18.38 -9.24
N GLU A 192 11.50 -17.21 -9.85
CA GLU A 192 11.82 -15.94 -9.21
C GLU A 192 10.87 -15.66 -8.03
N ARG A 193 11.42 -15.12 -6.93
CA ARG A 193 10.67 -14.86 -5.70
C ARG A 193 10.51 -13.35 -5.50
N ARG A 194 9.27 -12.86 -5.48
CA ARG A 194 8.94 -11.44 -5.28
C ARG A 194 8.17 -11.25 -3.98
N VAL A 195 8.69 -10.42 -3.09
CA VAL A 195 8.03 -10.11 -1.82
C VAL A 195 6.84 -9.19 -2.08
N ALA A 196 5.65 -9.63 -1.68
CA ALA A 196 4.40 -8.89 -1.84
C ALA A 196 3.94 -8.19 -0.55
N GLY A 197 4.56 -8.50 0.59
CA GLY A 197 4.27 -7.86 1.88
C GLY A 197 4.92 -8.60 3.05
N GLY A 198 4.84 -8.01 4.24
CA GLY A 198 5.33 -8.63 5.48
C GLY A 198 4.53 -8.16 6.69
N TRP A 199 4.42 -9.01 7.71
CA TRP A 199 3.67 -8.72 8.92
C TRP A 199 4.19 -9.52 10.11
N ARG A 200 3.79 -9.10 11.31
CA ARG A 200 3.95 -9.89 12.53
C ARG A 200 2.65 -10.60 12.85
N VAL A 201 2.71 -11.92 13.08
CA VAL A 201 1.53 -12.72 13.42
C VAL A 201 1.04 -12.38 14.82
N GLY A 202 -0.20 -11.91 14.94
CA GLY A 202 -0.79 -11.58 16.23
C GLY A 202 -1.31 -12.80 17.00
N SER A 203 -1.98 -13.72 16.30
CA SER A 203 -2.57 -14.94 16.88
C SER A 203 -2.67 -16.02 15.80
N ALA A 204 -2.34 -17.26 16.14
CA ALA A 204 -2.44 -18.39 15.23
C ALA A 204 -3.90 -18.71 14.83
N GLU A 205 -4.85 -18.55 15.77
CA GLU A 205 -6.27 -18.87 15.55
C GLU A 205 -6.98 -17.82 14.71
N LYS A 206 -6.83 -16.53 15.07
CA LYS A 206 -7.41 -15.42 14.30
C LYS A 206 -6.71 -15.22 12.96
N GLY A 207 -5.44 -15.60 12.88
CA GLY A 207 -4.61 -15.44 11.70
C GLY A 207 -4.38 -13.99 11.33
N ALA A 208 -4.12 -13.76 10.04
CA ALA A 208 -4.00 -12.44 9.45
C ALA A 208 -4.71 -12.39 8.09
N ASN A 209 -5.32 -11.25 7.78
CA ASN A 209 -5.77 -10.92 6.42
C ASN A 209 -4.94 -9.73 5.92
N LEU A 210 -4.30 -9.91 4.78
CA LEU A 210 -3.22 -9.04 4.29
C LEU A 210 -3.47 -8.73 2.82
N ASP A 211 -3.25 -7.47 2.46
CA ASP A 211 -3.20 -7.03 1.07
C ASP A 211 -1.76 -6.78 0.66
N GLY A 212 -1.39 -7.23 -0.53
CA GLY A 212 -0.06 -7.10 -1.11
C GLY A 212 -0.10 -6.93 -2.62
N SER A 213 1.08 -6.65 -3.18
CA SER A 213 1.26 -6.48 -4.63
C SER A 213 2.60 -7.05 -5.07
N ALA A 214 2.63 -7.71 -6.22
CA ALA A 214 3.87 -8.18 -6.85
C ALA A 214 3.97 -7.69 -8.29
N ALA A 215 5.13 -7.17 -8.68
CA ALA A 215 5.45 -6.74 -10.05
C ALA A 215 5.72 -7.95 -10.96
N VAL A 216 4.69 -8.78 -11.14
CA VAL A 216 4.68 -10.01 -11.94
C VAL A 216 3.36 -10.02 -12.71
N ALA A 217 3.39 -10.33 -14.01
CA ALA A 217 2.16 -10.49 -14.79
C ALA A 217 1.36 -11.69 -14.28
N ARG A 218 0.03 -11.66 -14.45
CA ARG A 218 -0.87 -12.72 -13.94
C ARG A 218 -0.44 -14.10 -14.44
N GLU A 219 -0.13 -14.20 -15.72
CA GLU A 219 0.25 -15.41 -16.43
C GLU A 219 1.57 -16.02 -15.96
N ASP A 220 2.43 -15.23 -15.31
CA ASP A 220 3.74 -15.66 -14.86
C ASP A 220 3.73 -16.13 -13.39
N VAL A 221 2.63 -15.95 -12.67
CA VAL A 221 2.51 -16.40 -11.27
C VAL A 221 2.33 -17.92 -11.21
N ALA A 222 3.18 -18.60 -10.45
CA ALA A 222 3.10 -20.04 -10.20
C ALA A 222 2.53 -20.36 -8.81
N ALA A 223 2.95 -19.64 -7.78
CA ALA A 223 2.53 -19.91 -6.41
C ALA A 223 2.63 -18.68 -5.51
N VAL A 224 1.91 -18.73 -4.39
CA VAL A 224 2.05 -17.78 -3.28
C VAL A 224 2.55 -18.54 -2.05
N VAL A 225 3.56 -18.02 -1.39
CA VAL A 225 4.24 -18.65 -0.25
C VAL A 225 4.24 -17.70 0.94
N VAL A 226 4.03 -18.26 2.13
CA VAL A 226 4.25 -17.56 3.40
C VAL A 226 5.45 -18.17 4.09
N GLU A 227 6.48 -17.37 4.35
CA GLU A 227 7.68 -17.78 5.07
C GLU A 227 8.02 -16.80 6.20
N ASN A 228 8.84 -17.21 7.17
CA ASN A 228 9.43 -16.28 8.13
C ASN A 228 10.78 -15.71 7.64
N GLU A 229 11.34 -14.78 8.41
CA GLU A 229 12.66 -14.20 8.12
C GLU A 229 13.82 -15.21 8.16
N ALA A 230 13.63 -16.37 8.80
CA ALA A 230 14.59 -17.46 8.80
C ALA A 230 14.47 -18.38 7.57
N GLY A 231 13.59 -18.08 6.62
CA GLY A 231 13.38 -18.85 5.39
C GLY A 231 12.54 -20.13 5.58
N LYS A 232 11.93 -20.32 6.76
CA LYS A 232 11.00 -21.44 6.98
C LYS A 232 9.66 -21.12 6.31
N SER A 233 9.28 -21.93 5.33
CA SER A 233 7.95 -21.88 4.71
C SER A 233 6.90 -22.50 5.64
N TYR A 234 5.76 -21.82 5.79
CA TYR A 234 4.61 -22.32 6.54
C TYR A 234 3.55 -22.92 5.63
N VAL A 235 3.28 -22.27 4.49
CA VAL A 235 2.25 -22.71 3.55
C VAL A 235 2.56 -22.17 2.15
N THR A 236 2.38 -23.05 1.17
CA THR A 236 2.51 -22.74 -0.25
C THR A 236 1.18 -23.04 -0.93
N THR A 237 0.58 -22.02 -1.56
CA THR A 237 -0.64 -22.15 -2.34
C THR A 237 -0.29 -22.02 -3.82
N PRO A 238 -0.40 -23.09 -4.62
CA PRO A 238 -0.21 -23.01 -6.06
C PRO A 238 -1.35 -22.21 -6.70
N ILE A 239 -1.00 -21.35 -7.65
CA ILE A 239 -1.95 -20.55 -8.41
C ILE A 239 -2.07 -21.16 -9.81
N ARG A 240 -3.28 -21.55 -10.19
CA ARG A 240 -3.58 -22.00 -11.55
C ARG A 240 -4.34 -20.89 -12.26
N VAL A 241 -3.74 -20.38 -13.33
CA VAL A 241 -4.21 -19.24 -14.13
C VAL A 241 -4.78 -19.71 -15.46
#